data_AF-A0A1F6U3P4-F1
#
_entry.id   AF-A0A1F6U3P4-F1
#
_cell.length_a   1.000
_cell.length_b   1.000
_cell.length_c   1.000
_cell.angle_alpha   90.00
_cell.angle_beta   90.00
_cell.angle_gamma   90.00
#
_symmetry.space_group_name_H-M   'P 1'
#
loop_
_entity.id
_entity.type
_entity.pdbx_description
1 polymer ?
#
loop_
_entity_poly.entity_id
_entity_poly.type
_entity_poly.pdbx_seq_one_letter_code
_entity_poly.pdbx_strand_id
1 'polypeptide(L)'
;MIVEETFYRPPELSREPRTLPAETYNLAHVLLKRAATGCLFVPIRSMQFLAILDGEEFIFVDREGRRMIELAWQHFAPQGRGSLEEPVSYEAVYYSPAAAEIMRQIQGELHKALRDLEQKSMPGGRARVIPLNGKSP
;
A
#
# COMPACT_ATOMS: atom_id res chain seq x y z
N MET A 1 -11.03 -20.05 4.11
CA MET A 1 -10.33 -19.86 5.40
C MET A 1 -10.05 -18.36 5.50
N ILE A 2 -10.72 -17.66 6.41
CA ILE A 2 -10.44 -16.23 6.65
C ILE A 2 -9.24 -16.21 7.59
N VAL A 3 -8.13 -15.64 7.12
CA VAL A 3 -6.95 -15.45 7.97
C VAL A 3 -7.20 -14.16 8.75
N GLU A 4 -7.39 -14.28 10.06
CA GLU A 4 -7.50 -13.14 10.97
C GLU A 4 -6.13 -12.92 11.62
N GLU A 5 -5.53 -11.76 11.38
CA GLU A 5 -4.32 -11.33 12.07
C GLU A 5 -4.59 -10.04 12.85
N THR A 6 -4.16 -10.02 14.11
CA THR A 6 -4.28 -8.85 14.99
C THR A 6 -2.92 -8.17 15.11
N PHE A 7 -2.91 -6.86 14.83
CA PHE A 7 -1.75 -6.00 14.99
C PHE A 7 -2.07 -4.89 15.99
N TYR A 8 -1.05 -4.45 16.72
CA TYR A 8 -1.19 -3.45 17.77
C TYR A 8 -0.65 -2.10 17.27
N ARG A 9 -1.39 -1.02 17.55
CA ARG A 9 -0.99 0.35 17.24
C ARG A 9 -0.44 1.02 18.51
N PRO A 10 0.87 1.35 18.57
CA PRO A 10 1.41 2.14 19.66
C PRO A 10 0.84 3.56 19.70
N PRO A 11 1.12 4.32 20.78
CA PRO A 11 0.97 5.77 20.77
C PRO A 11 1.75 6.41 19.62
N GLU A 12 1.12 7.35 18.92
CA GLU A 12 1.77 8.20 17.91
C GLU A 12 2.92 8.98 18.54
N LEU A 13 4.12 8.88 17.96
CA LEU A 13 5.28 9.68 18.36
C LEU A 13 5.36 10.96 17.55
N SER A 14 5.10 10.86 16.24
CA SER A 14 5.08 12.00 15.34
C SER A 14 4.28 11.69 14.08
N ARG A 15 3.96 12.77 13.36
CA ARG A 15 3.29 12.71 12.07
C ARG A 15 3.83 13.80 11.16
N GLU A 16 3.96 13.50 9.88
CA GLU A 16 4.36 14.48 8.88
C GLU A 16 3.66 14.26 7.53
N PRO A 17 3.44 15.32 6.74
CA PRO A 17 2.93 15.20 5.39
C PRO A 17 4.01 14.66 4.45
N ARG A 18 3.66 13.71 3.59
CA ARG A 18 4.52 13.17 2.54
C ARG A 18 3.75 12.96 1.24
N THR A 19 4.48 12.63 0.19
CA THR A 19 3.92 12.27 -1.11
C THR A 19 4.36 10.88 -1.52
N LEU A 20 3.45 10.13 -2.12
CA LEU A 20 3.69 8.82 -2.69
C LEU A 20 3.65 8.94 -4.21
N PRO A 21 4.64 8.42 -4.96
CA PRO A 21 4.59 8.41 -6.40
C PRO A 21 3.30 7.77 -6.92
N ALA A 22 2.72 8.38 -7.96
CA ALA A 22 1.44 7.96 -8.49
C ALA A 22 1.44 6.51 -8.95
N GLU A 23 2.54 6.06 -9.56
CA GLU A 23 2.73 4.68 -9.99
C GLU A 23 2.56 3.68 -8.82
N THR A 24 3.22 3.94 -7.70
CA THR A 24 3.13 3.09 -6.50
C THR A 24 1.73 3.08 -5.92
N TYR A 25 1.11 4.27 -5.77
CA TYR A 25 -0.24 4.39 -5.22
C TYR A 25 -1.29 3.70 -6.10
N ASN A 26 -1.24 3.97 -7.42
CA ASN A 26 -2.18 3.41 -8.37
C ASN A 26 -2.02 1.88 -8.45
N LEU A 27 -0.79 1.35 -8.45
CA LEU A 27 -0.53 -0.09 -8.43
C LEU A 27 -1.07 -0.76 -7.16
N ALA A 28 -0.82 -0.17 -5.98
CA ALA A 28 -1.36 -0.64 -4.72
C ALA A 28 -2.90 -0.73 -4.77
N HIS A 29 -3.56 0.32 -5.25
CA HIS A 29 -5.02 0.34 -5.40
C HIS A 29 -5.55 -0.69 -6.40
N VAL A 30 -4.87 -0.89 -7.53
CA VAL A 30 -5.26 -1.91 -8.52
C VAL A 30 -5.19 -3.31 -7.90
N LEU A 31 -4.11 -3.62 -7.19
CA LEU A 31 -3.96 -4.91 -6.51
C LEU A 31 -4.98 -5.08 -5.37
N LEU A 32 -5.24 -4.01 -4.61
CA LEU A 32 -6.24 -4.01 -3.57
C LEU A 32 -7.66 -4.28 -4.12
N LYS A 33 -8.04 -3.65 -5.24
CA LYS A 33 -9.34 -3.90 -5.88
C LYS A 33 -9.48 -5.33 -6.42
N ARG A 34 -8.37 -6.03 -6.68
CA ARG A 34 -8.37 -7.45 -7.06
C ARG A 34 -8.46 -8.38 -5.83
N ALA A 35 -8.12 -7.90 -4.64
CA ALA A 35 -8.22 -8.68 -3.42
C ALA A 35 -9.69 -8.84 -3.01
N ALA A 36 -10.14 -10.08 -2.85
CA ALA A 36 -11.54 -10.39 -2.50
C ALA A 36 -11.94 -9.91 -1.10
N THR A 37 -10.96 -9.68 -0.22
CA THR A 37 -11.16 -9.37 1.21
C THR A 37 -11.13 -7.87 1.52
N GLY A 38 -10.87 -7.00 0.54
CA GLY A 38 -10.73 -5.56 0.76
C GLY A 38 -9.44 -5.13 1.49
N CYS A 39 -8.57 -6.09 1.80
CA CYS A 39 -7.24 -5.88 2.38
C CYS A 39 -6.19 -6.67 1.58
N LEU A 40 -5.00 -6.10 1.41
CA LEU A 40 -3.88 -6.68 0.69
C LEU A 40 -2.67 -6.82 1.60
N PHE A 41 -2.17 -8.05 1.72
CA PHE A 41 -0.95 -8.35 2.49
C PHE A 41 0.25 -8.43 1.54
N VAL A 42 1.22 -7.55 1.72
CA VAL A 42 2.39 -7.38 0.85
C VAL A 42 3.67 -7.62 1.67
N PRO A 43 4.29 -8.80 1.58
CA PRO A 43 5.55 -9.07 2.26
C PRO A 43 6.71 -8.30 1.63
N ILE A 44 7.40 -7.48 2.41
CA ILE A 44 8.60 -6.72 2.00
C ILE A 44 9.82 -7.48 2.51
N ARG A 45 10.25 -8.47 1.73
CA ARG A 45 11.25 -9.47 2.15
C ARG A 45 12.63 -8.88 2.44
N SER A 46 13.01 -7.82 1.74
CA SER A 46 14.29 -7.12 1.93
C SER A 46 14.44 -6.51 3.32
N MET A 47 13.32 -6.15 3.96
CA MET A 47 13.29 -5.55 5.29
C MET A 47 12.73 -6.49 6.36
N GLN A 48 12.19 -7.66 5.98
CA GLN A 48 11.38 -8.54 6.84
C GLN A 48 10.08 -7.88 7.35
N PHE A 49 9.53 -6.94 6.57
CA PHE A 49 8.29 -6.26 6.91
C PHE A 49 7.07 -6.91 6.24
N LEU A 50 5.90 -6.66 6.82
CA LEU A 50 4.61 -6.90 6.22
C LEU A 50 3.90 -5.55 6.07
N ALA A 51 3.65 -5.15 4.83
CA ALA A 51 2.74 -4.06 4.54
C ALA A 51 1.33 -4.62 4.40
N ILE A 52 0.37 -3.99 5.07
CA ILE A 52 -1.04 -4.34 5.01
C ILE A 52 -1.74 -3.08 4.49
N LEU A 53 -2.32 -3.23 3.31
CA LEU A 53 -2.95 -2.12 2.60
C LEU A 53 -4.45 -2.35 2.61
N ASP A 54 -5.21 -1.36 3.03
CA ASP A 54 -6.65 -1.32 2.84
C ASP A 54 -7.08 -0.03 2.12
N GLY A 55 -8.38 0.24 2.10
CA GLY A 55 -8.93 1.41 1.42
C GLY A 55 -8.69 2.74 2.13
N GLU A 56 -8.26 2.72 3.39
CA GLU A 56 -8.13 3.89 4.27
C GLU A 56 -6.66 4.18 4.62
N GLU A 57 -5.87 3.15 4.90
CA GLU A 57 -4.48 3.29 5.33
C GLU A 57 -3.58 2.14 4.87
N PHE A 58 -2.27 2.43 4.83
CA PHE A 58 -1.23 1.43 4.65
C PHE A 58 -0.43 1.30 5.95
N ILE A 59 -0.47 0.15 6.60
CA ILE A 59 0.29 -0.11 7.83
C ILE A 59 1.50 -1.01 7.56
N PHE A 60 2.60 -0.73 8.24
CA PHE A 60 3.85 -1.47 8.12
C PHE A 60 4.20 -2.09 9.46
N VAL A 61 4.29 -3.41 9.45
CA VAL A 61 4.52 -4.22 10.64
C VAL A 61 5.84 -4.96 10.45
N ASP A 62 6.69 -4.91 11.46
CA ASP A 62 7.86 -5.76 11.53
C ASP A 62 7.42 -7.21 11.81
N ARG A 63 7.80 -8.16 10.95
CA ARG A 63 7.45 -9.58 11.15
C ARG A 63 8.18 -10.20 12.33
N GLU A 64 9.34 -9.65 12.70
CA GLU A 64 10.09 -10.10 13.89
C GLU A 64 9.55 -9.41 15.16
N GLY A 65 9.13 -8.15 15.03
CA GLY A 65 8.68 -7.30 16.11
C GLY A 65 7.23 -7.51 16.52
N ARG A 66 6.95 -8.45 17.44
CA ARG A 66 5.72 -8.58 18.30
C ARG A 66 4.35 -8.17 17.71
N ARG A 67 4.16 -8.17 16.38
CA ARG A 67 2.95 -7.66 15.69
C ARG A 67 2.64 -6.19 15.97
N MET A 68 3.68 -5.37 16.15
CA MET A 68 3.52 -3.93 16.37
C MET A 68 3.60 -3.16 15.07
N ILE A 69 2.69 -2.19 14.88
CA ILE A 69 2.76 -1.27 13.76
C ILE A 69 3.91 -0.29 14.04
N GLU A 70 4.90 -0.27 13.14
CA GLU A 70 6.05 0.63 13.22
C GLU A 70 5.73 1.99 12.57
N LEU A 71 4.94 1.93 11.50
CA LEU A 71 4.60 3.09 10.68
C LEU A 71 3.24 2.88 10.00
N ALA A 72 2.48 3.97 9.84
CA ALA A 72 1.26 3.97 9.03
C ALA A 72 1.26 5.16 8.05
N TRP A 73 0.71 4.95 6.87
CA TRP A 73 0.38 6.01 5.92
C TRP A 73 -1.13 6.16 5.87
N GLN A 74 -1.61 7.35 6.20
CA GLN A 74 -3.03 7.64 6.38
C GLN A 74 -3.44 8.87 5.58
N HIS A 75 -4.75 9.12 5.50
CA HIS A 75 -5.31 10.33 4.90
C HIS A 75 -4.80 10.60 3.48
N PHE A 76 -4.75 9.54 2.65
CA PHE A 76 -4.43 9.71 1.24
C PHE A 76 -5.43 10.67 0.57
N ALA A 77 -4.89 11.65 -0.16
CA ALA A 77 -5.68 12.69 -0.82
C ALA A 77 -5.61 12.57 -2.36
N PRO A 78 -6.08 11.46 -2.97
CA PRO A 78 -6.00 11.25 -4.42
C PRO A 78 -6.92 12.17 -5.22
N GLN A 79 -7.87 12.86 -4.57
CA GLN A 79 -8.77 13.84 -5.20
C GLN A 79 -8.10 15.22 -5.38
N GLY A 80 -6.99 15.47 -4.69
CA GLY A 80 -6.27 16.75 -4.77
C GLY A 80 -5.37 16.90 -5.99
N ARG A 81 -5.26 15.86 -6.82
CA ARG A 81 -4.38 15.82 -8.00
C ARG A 81 -5.15 16.14 -9.29
N GLY A 82 -4.51 16.86 -10.21
CA GLY A 82 -5.06 17.18 -11.53
C GLY A 82 -4.90 16.05 -12.55
N SER A 83 -4.02 15.08 -12.28
CA SER A 83 -3.70 13.97 -13.19
C SER A 83 -3.42 12.66 -12.43
N LEU A 84 -3.62 11.52 -13.09
CA LEU A 84 -3.29 10.19 -12.55
C LEU A 84 -1.79 9.95 -12.38
N GLU A 85 -0.94 10.77 -13.00
CA GLU A 85 0.52 10.71 -12.93
C GLU A 85 1.10 11.56 -11.79
N GLU A 86 0.29 12.43 -11.19
CA GLU A 86 0.71 13.27 -10.09
C GLU A 86 0.81 12.46 -8.77
N PRO A 87 1.85 12.71 -7.96
CA PRO A 87 2.00 12.09 -6.64
C PRO A 87 0.78 12.31 -5.75
N VAL A 88 0.49 11.35 -4.88
CA VAL A 88 -0.62 11.43 -3.93
C VAL A 88 -0.07 11.86 -2.57
N SER A 89 -0.60 12.95 -2.03
CA SER A 89 -0.30 13.39 -0.67
C SER A 89 -0.92 12.47 0.36
N TYR A 90 -0.22 12.25 1.45
CA TYR A 90 -0.66 11.44 2.59
C TYR A 90 0.05 11.89 3.87
N GLU A 91 -0.40 11.40 5.03
CA GLU A 91 0.25 11.62 6.32
C GLU A 91 1.00 10.36 6.75
N ALA A 92 2.30 10.47 7.00
CA ALA A 92 3.10 9.40 7.59
C ALA A 92 3.06 9.53 9.12
N VAL A 93 2.57 8.49 9.81
CA VAL A 93 2.48 8.41 11.27
C VAL A 93 3.54 7.44 11.77
N TYR A 94 4.36 7.90 12.71
CA TYR A 94 5.49 7.18 13.28
C TYR A 94 5.14 6.67 14.67
N TYR A 95 5.34 5.37 14.90
CA TYR A 95 5.02 4.72 16.18
C TYR A 95 6.27 4.24 16.93
N SER A 96 7.43 4.27 16.29
CA SER A 96 8.71 3.93 16.93
C SER A 96 9.82 4.93 16.58
N PRO A 97 10.87 5.02 17.40
CA PRO A 97 12.05 5.84 17.07
C PRO A 97 12.79 5.35 15.82
N ALA A 98 12.69 4.06 15.50
CA ALA A 98 13.32 3.45 14.31
C ALA A 98 12.52 3.72 13.02
N ALA A 99 11.25 4.15 13.14
CA ALA A 99 10.36 4.36 12.03
C ALA A 99 10.86 5.43 11.03
N ALA A 100 11.68 6.39 11.48
CA ALA A 100 12.33 7.36 10.59
C ALA A 100 13.31 6.68 9.61
N GLU A 101 14.09 5.69 10.09
CA GLU A 101 14.99 4.91 9.24
C GLU A 101 14.20 4.04 8.26
N ILE A 102 13.20 3.34 8.79
CA ILE A 102 12.29 2.48 8.01
C ILE A 102 11.68 3.30 6.87
N MET A 103 11.19 4.50 7.17
CA MET A 103 10.56 5.37 6.18
C MET A 103 11.46 5.71 4.99
N ARG A 104 12.78 5.82 5.17
CA ARG A 104 13.72 6.10 4.07
C ARG A 104 13.76 5.00 3.02
N GLN A 105 13.56 3.75 3.45
CA GLN A 105 13.69 2.57 2.61
C GLN A 105 12.32 2.08 2.13
N ILE A 106 11.30 2.19 2.98
CA ILE A 106 10.01 1.50 2.82
C ILE A 106 9.25 1.93 1.55
N GLN A 107 9.36 3.18 1.09
CA GLN A 107 8.71 3.61 -0.16
C GLN A 107 9.24 2.85 -1.39
N GLY A 108 10.56 2.75 -1.51
CA GLY A 108 11.19 2.05 -2.63
C GLY A 108 10.97 0.53 -2.53
N GLU A 109 11.08 -0.02 -1.33
CA GLU A 109 10.89 -1.45 -1.10
C GLU A 109 9.43 -1.89 -1.25
N LEU A 110 8.46 -1.06 -0.84
CA LEU A 110 7.04 -1.31 -1.10
C LEU A 110 6.76 -1.34 -2.60
N HIS A 111 7.27 -0.38 -3.37
CA HIS A 111 7.07 -0.36 -4.82
C HIS A 111 7.57 -1.66 -5.48
N LYS A 112 8.79 -2.09 -5.14
CA LYS A 112 9.34 -3.38 -5.61
C LYS A 112 8.46 -4.56 -5.22
N ALA A 113 8.03 -4.62 -3.96
CA ALA A 113 7.19 -5.71 -3.46
C ALA A 113 5.82 -5.76 -4.16
N LEU A 114 5.21 -4.60 -4.45
CA LEU A 114 3.98 -4.51 -5.23
C LEU A 114 4.16 -5.00 -6.68
N ARG A 115 5.28 -4.65 -7.31
CA ARG A 115 5.62 -5.11 -8.67
C ARG A 115 5.83 -6.62 -8.71
N ASP A 116 6.54 -7.18 -7.75
CA ASP A 116 6.72 -8.63 -7.62
C ASP A 116 5.39 -9.36 -7.40
N LEU A 117 4.50 -8.76 -6.60
CA LEU A 117 3.17 -9.30 -6.34
C LEU A 117 2.28 -9.24 -7.59
N GLU A 118 2.34 -8.15 -8.35
CA GLU A 118 1.64 -8.00 -9.63
C GLU A 118 2.09 -9.07 -10.63
N GLN A 119 3.40 -9.28 -10.77
CA GLN A 119 3.95 -10.30 -11.68
C GLN A 119 3.47 -11.71 -11.32
N LYS A 120 3.43 -12.04 -10.02
CA LYS A 120 2.90 -13.33 -9.54
C LYS A 120 1.39 -13.47 -9.72
N SER A 121 0.68 -12.35 -9.68
CA SER A 121 -0.78 -12.32 -9.79
C SER A 121 -1.26 -12.28 -11.24
N MET A 122 -0.39 -12.06 -12.24
CA MET A 122 -0.77 -12.11 -13.64
C MET A 122 -1.21 -13.53 -14.02
N PRO A 123 -2.50 -13.78 -14.23
CA PRO A 123 -2.95 -15.08 -14.73
C PRO A 123 -2.54 -15.14 -16.21
N GLY A 124 -1.92 -16.24 -16.66
CA GLY A 124 -1.67 -16.51 -18.08
C GLY A 124 -2.96 -16.75 -18.91
N GLY A 125 -4.11 -16.23 -18.47
CA GLY A 125 -5.41 -16.42 -19.09
C GLY A 125 -5.78 -15.22 -19.97
N ARG A 126 -6.27 -15.52 -21.18
CA ARG A 126 -6.76 -14.55 -22.18
C ARG A 126 -7.62 -13.46 -21.52
N ALA A 127 -7.14 -12.21 -21.57
CA ALA A 127 -7.93 -11.06 -21.18
C ALA A 127 -9.21 -10.97 -22.02
N ARG A 128 -10.37 -10.88 -21.38
CA ARG A 128 -11.65 -10.72 -22.07
C ARG A 128 -11.83 -9.25 -22.39
N VAL A 129 -11.63 -8.87 -23.65
CA VAL A 129 -11.89 -7.51 -24.13
C VAL A 129 -13.39 -7.25 -24.03
N ILE A 130 -13.77 -6.26 -23.23
CA ILE A 130 -15.14 -5.76 -23.16
C ILE A 130 -15.19 -4.53 -24.07
N PRO A 131 -16.00 -4.54 -25.15
CA PRO A 131 -16.17 -3.36 -25.98
C PRO A 131 -16.80 -2.24 -25.13
N LEU A 132 -16.14 -1.08 -25.11
CA LEU A 132 -16.74 0.14 -24.60
C LEU A 132 -17.78 0.58 -25.64
N ASN A 133 -19.05 0.27 -25.40
CA ASN A 133 -20.13 0.81 -26.22
C ASN A 133 -20.26 2.31 -25.94
N GLY A 134 -19.47 3.10 -26.65
CA GLY A 134 -19.75 4.52 -26.83
C GLY A 134 -21.09 4.64 -27.55
N LYS A 135 -22.11 5.15 -26.87
CA LYS A 135 -23.23 5.76 -27.58
C LYS A 135 -22.66 6.98 -28.29
N SER A 136 -22.41 6.86 -29.58
CA SER A 136 -22.19 8.01 -30.45
C SER A 136 -23.46 8.88 -30.46
N PRO A 137 -23.35 10.21 -30.32
CA PRO A 137 -24.44 11.12 -30.64
C PRO A 137 -24.74 11.15 -32.15
#